data_AF-A0ABD7HXP0-F1
#
_entry.id   AF-A0ABD7HXP0-F1
#
_cell.length_a   1.000
_cell.length_b   1.000
_cell.length_c   1.000
_cell.angle_alpha   90.00
_cell.angle_beta   90.00
_cell.angle_gamma   90.00
#
_symmetry.space_group_name_H-M   'P 1'
#
loop_
_entity.id
_entity.type
_entity.pdbx_description
1 polymer ?
#
loop_
_entity_poly.entity_id
_entity_poly.type
_entity_poly.pdbx_seq_one_letter_code
_entity_poly.pdbx_strand_id
1 'polypeptide(L)'
;MTLQEREARACAIIDSMARELRAVSIYLHDNPELGLNEHKAVKVIHQFLETHNFISHVSLTNRPELQTALRGDYNGTARHKIAFLGEYDALPELGHGCGHNLIAMMSLGAAVAFSQSAPQDWGTTFFGCPAEETIGGKVYMAEAGLFKGYEAALIIHPGGENEVGGTSLATHPLEVTFHGRSCHIASLTDSGINALDCAVDLYQRVKDLKKTFPKGAIVGAIFTEAGTAPNVVTPKATIRMTVRGSTVDDLEGIILPAIKEAAQEIGSSYGAQVEMHHYEPLFKDMRQDKQLLNLFKDVMTEFGESPRILPDDEADGSTDVGNVSYEVPTAQPTLQIGLGLEAHTPEFTCAAGSDYGLDQAIKGAKIMAVVALRYAMCK
;
A
#
# COMPACT_ATOMS: atom_id res chain seq x y z
N MET A 1 -7.70 -33.01 14.09
CA MET A 1 -6.79 -32.94 12.94
C MET A 1 -5.44 -32.46 13.42
N THR A 2 -4.37 -33.14 13.05
CA THR A 2 -2.99 -32.67 13.25
C THR A 2 -2.73 -31.43 12.39
N LEU A 3 -1.65 -30.68 12.67
CA LEU A 3 -1.27 -29.54 11.83
C LEU A 3 -1.06 -29.96 10.36
N GLN A 4 -0.34 -31.05 10.13
CA GLN A 4 -0.09 -31.59 8.79
C GLN A 4 -1.39 -31.96 8.05
N GLU A 5 -2.38 -32.55 8.74
CA GLU A 5 -3.69 -32.84 8.14
C GLU A 5 -4.44 -31.56 7.76
N ARG A 6 -4.29 -30.48 8.54
CA ARG A 6 -4.91 -29.18 8.24
C ARG A 6 -4.24 -28.50 7.05
N GLU A 7 -2.91 -28.54 6.97
CA GLU A 7 -2.14 -28.03 5.84
C GLU A 7 -2.51 -28.75 4.53
N ALA A 8 -2.56 -30.08 4.56
CA ALA A 8 -2.97 -30.88 3.41
C ALA A 8 -4.42 -30.59 2.99
N ARG A 9 -5.32 -30.42 3.97
CA ARG A 9 -6.72 -30.04 3.70
C ARG A 9 -6.81 -28.66 3.07
N ALA A 10 -6.09 -27.66 3.59
CA ALA A 10 -6.09 -26.31 3.04
C ALA A 10 -5.61 -26.29 1.58
N CYS A 11 -4.53 -27.01 1.28
CA CYS A 11 -4.04 -27.16 -0.08
C CYS A 11 -5.07 -27.81 -1.02
N ALA A 12 -5.71 -28.90 -0.57
CA ALA A 12 -6.73 -29.61 -1.35
C ALA A 12 -7.98 -28.75 -1.60
N ILE A 13 -8.36 -27.91 -0.64
CA ILE A 13 -9.46 -26.95 -0.80
C ILE A 13 -9.11 -25.95 -1.91
N ILE A 14 -7.91 -25.35 -1.87
CA ILE A 14 -7.45 -24.40 -2.90
C ILE A 14 -7.41 -25.07 -4.28
N ASP A 15 -6.89 -26.29 -4.37
CA ASP A 15 -6.88 -27.06 -5.61
C ASP A 15 -8.29 -27.29 -6.17
N SER A 16 -9.27 -27.57 -5.30
CA SER A 16 -10.65 -27.80 -5.72
C SER A 16 -11.34 -26.56 -6.27
N MET A 17 -10.95 -25.36 -5.81
CA MET A 17 -11.49 -24.07 -6.27
C MET A 17 -10.58 -23.32 -7.25
N ALA A 18 -9.48 -23.93 -7.71
CA ALA A 18 -8.48 -23.25 -8.53
C ALA A 18 -9.05 -22.62 -9.81
N ARG A 19 -10.04 -23.27 -10.45
CA ARG A 19 -10.72 -22.72 -11.64
C ARG A 19 -11.53 -21.47 -11.32
N GLU A 20 -12.20 -21.45 -10.16
CA GLU A 20 -13.00 -20.32 -9.71
C GLU A 20 -12.11 -19.12 -9.34
N LEU A 21 -11.03 -19.38 -8.59
CA LEU A 21 -10.02 -18.36 -8.26
C LEU A 21 -9.40 -17.73 -9.50
N ARG A 22 -9.05 -18.55 -10.51
CA ARG A 22 -8.55 -18.04 -11.80
C ARG A 22 -9.59 -17.19 -12.51
N ALA A 23 -10.85 -17.63 -12.53
CA ALA A 23 -11.91 -16.87 -13.18
C ALA A 23 -12.11 -15.49 -12.53
N VAL A 24 -12.01 -15.40 -11.20
CA VAL A 24 -12.01 -14.11 -10.49
C VAL A 24 -10.81 -13.27 -10.94
N SER A 25 -9.60 -13.81 -10.88
CA SER A 25 -8.39 -13.05 -11.22
C SER A 25 -8.36 -12.56 -12.67
N ILE A 26 -8.75 -13.41 -13.63
CA ILE A 26 -8.85 -13.05 -15.05
C ILE A 26 -9.92 -11.97 -15.24
N TYR A 27 -11.06 -12.08 -14.56
CA TYR A 27 -12.09 -11.04 -14.66
C TYR A 27 -11.61 -9.69 -14.15
N LEU A 28 -10.86 -9.65 -13.04
CA LEU A 28 -10.22 -8.43 -12.53
C LEU A 28 -9.21 -7.89 -13.55
N HIS A 29 -8.34 -8.76 -14.07
CA HIS A 29 -7.32 -8.42 -15.08
C HIS A 29 -7.93 -7.78 -16.34
N ASP A 30 -9.01 -8.38 -16.86
CA ASP A 30 -9.72 -7.92 -18.07
C ASP A 30 -10.61 -6.69 -17.82
N ASN A 31 -10.90 -6.34 -16.56
CA ASN A 31 -11.75 -5.22 -16.17
C ASN A 31 -11.07 -4.32 -15.15
N PRO A 32 -9.91 -3.71 -15.49
CA PRO A 32 -9.17 -2.88 -14.54
C PRO A 32 -10.01 -1.66 -14.12
N GLU A 33 -10.07 -1.42 -12.82
CA GLU A 33 -10.72 -0.26 -12.23
C GLU A 33 -9.73 0.50 -11.36
N LEU A 34 -9.72 1.83 -11.47
CA LEU A 34 -8.82 2.67 -10.69
C LEU A 34 -9.24 2.73 -9.24
N GLY A 35 -8.28 3.15 -8.39
CA GLY A 35 -8.52 3.51 -7.00
C GLY A 35 -9.83 4.28 -6.80
N LEU A 36 -10.61 3.91 -5.79
CA LEU A 36 -11.91 4.48 -5.42
C LEU A 36 -13.08 4.17 -6.38
N ASN A 37 -12.84 3.44 -7.46
CA ASN A 37 -13.83 3.14 -8.50
C ASN A 37 -13.96 1.63 -8.78
N GLU A 38 -13.47 0.77 -7.88
CA GLU A 38 -13.33 -0.68 -8.03
C GLU A 38 -14.65 -1.46 -7.85
N HIS A 39 -15.73 -0.97 -8.45
CA HIS A 39 -17.08 -1.49 -8.25
C HIS A 39 -17.29 -2.90 -8.84
N LYS A 40 -16.76 -3.20 -10.03
CA LYS A 40 -16.82 -4.54 -10.63
C LYS A 40 -15.95 -5.51 -9.83
N ALA A 41 -14.76 -5.08 -9.41
CA ALA A 41 -13.87 -5.91 -8.61
C ALA A 41 -14.53 -6.34 -7.30
N VAL A 42 -15.02 -5.35 -6.54
CA VAL A 42 -15.75 -5.58 -5.28
C VAL A 42 -16.94 -6.51 -5.49
N LYS A 43 -17.73 -6.32 -6.55
CA LYS A 43 -18.89 -7.16 -6.84
C LYS A 43 -18.51 -8.63 -7.02
N VAL A 44 -17.48 -8.93 -7.80
CA VAL A 44 -17.05 -10.32 -8.05
C VAL A 44 -16.43 -10.95 -6.80
N ILE A 45 -15.62 -10.19 -6.06
CA ILE A 45 -15.02 -10.64 -4.80
C ILE A 45 -16.11 -10.92 -3.75
N HIS A 46 -17.08 -10.03 -3.61
CA HIS A 46 -18.25 -10.18 -2.74
C HIS A 46 -19.02 -11.48 -3.05
N GLN A 47 -19.34 -11.71 -4.32
CA GLN A 47 -20.05 -12.91 -4.75
C GLN A 47 -19.27 -14.20 -4.50
N PHE A 48 -17.95 -14.18 -4.72
CA PHE A 48 -17.07 -15.31 -4.41
C PHE A 48 -17.14 -15.64 -2.91
N LEU A 49 -16.99 -14.63 -2.04
CA LEU A 49 -17.02 -14.81 -0.59
C LEU A 49 -18.37 -15.38 -0.10
N GLU A 50 -19.49 -14.87 -0.59
CA GLU A 50 -20.82 -15.38 -0.22
C GLU A 50 -21.00 -16.86 -0.64
N THR A 51 -20.51 -17.25 -1.82
CA THR A 51 -20.55 -18.63 -2.31
C THR A 51 -19.76 -19.58 -1.40
N HIS A 52 -18.72 -19.08 -0.73
CA HIS A 52 -17.90 -19.81 0.23
C HIS A 52 -18.34 -19.60 1.70
N ASN A 53 -19.58 -19.16 1.93
CA ASN A 53 -20.22 -18.98 3.24
C ASN A 53 -19.60 -17.89 4.13
N PHE A 54 -18.95 -16.89 3.55
CA PHE A 54 -18.56 -15.69 4.28
C PHE A 54 -19.73 -14.71 4.32
N ILE A 55 -19.91 -14.04 5.46
CA ILE A 55 -20.80 -12.88 5.57
C ILE A 55 -19.98 -11.68 5.13
N SER A 56 -20.33 -11.06 4.00
CA SER A 56 -19.54 -9.96 3.46
C SER A 56 -20.30 -8.65 3.38
N HIS A 57 -19.59 -7.57 3.70
CA HIS A 57 -20.07 -6.20 3.71
C HIS A 57 -19.15 -5.34 2.84
N VAL A 58 -19.76 -4.44 2.08
CA VAL A 58 -19.09 -3.41 1.29
C VAL A 58 -19.36 -2.05 1.94
N SER A 59 -18.49 -1.07 1.72
CA SER A 59 -18.63 0.28 2.29
C SER A 59 -18.60 0.25 3.82
N LEU A 60 -17.50 -0.25 4.37
CA LEU A 60 -17.35 -0.56 5.80
C LEU A 60 -17.50 0.64 6.74
N THR A 61 -17.41 1.85 6.20
CA THR A 61 -17.57 3.10 6.94
C THR A 61 -18.30 4.12 6.07
N ASN A 62 -18.73 5.24 6.68
CA ASN A 62 -19.30 6.37 5.95
C ASN A 62 -18.24 7.24 5.23
N ARG A 63 -16.96 6.85 5.26
CA ARG A 63 -15.89 7.59 4.59
C ARG A 63 -15.97 7.41 3.07
N PRO A 64 -15.89 8.48 2.27
CA PRO A 64 -15.86 8.39 0.81
C PRO A 64 -14.72 7.50 0.28
N GLU A 65 -13.56 7.51 0.96
CA GLU A 65 -12.35 6.76 0.58
C GLU A 65 -12.51 5.24 0.73
N LEU A 66 -13.52 4.80 1.49
CA LEU A 66 -13.74 3.39 1.81
C LEU A 66 -15.04 2.83 1.22
N GLN A 67 -15.63 3.50 0.22
CA GLN A 67 -16.87 3.04 -0.41
C GLN A 67 -16.71 1.69 -1.10
N THR A 68 -15.55 1.42 -1.67
CA THR A 68 -15.18 0.15 -2.30
C THR A 68 -14.38 -0.76 -1.38
N ALA A 69 -14.25 -0.44 -0.09
CA ALA A 69 -13.66 -1.37 0.88
C ALA A 69 -14.62 -2.51 1.20
N LEU A 70 -14.10 -3.72 1.29
CA LEU A 70 -14.88 -4.94 1.52
C LEU A 70 -14.35 -5.68 2.76
N ARG A 71 -15.26 -6.31 3.50
CA ARG A 71 -14.93 -7.22 4.59
C ARG A 71 -15.79 -8.46 4.46
N GLY A 72 -15.16 -9.63 4.35
CA GLY A 72 -15.85 -10.92 4.43
C GLY A 72 -15.41 -11.67 5.68
N ASP A 73 -16.34 -12.03 6.55
CA ASP A 73 -16.06 -12.80 7.76
C ASP A 73 -16.60 -14.23 7.68
N TYR A 74 -15.77 -15.19 8.11
CA TYR A 74 -16.19 -16.53 8.48
C TYR A 74 -15.92 -16.72 9.98
N ASN A 75 -16.96 -17.08 10.74
CA ASN A 75 -16.89 -17.14 12.20
C ASN A 75 -16.35 -15.82 12.83
N GLY A 76 -16.87 -14.67 12.37
CA GLY A 76 -16.35 -13.33 12.74
C GLY A 76 -16.44 -12.95 14.23
N THR A 77 -17.23 -13.69 15.01
CA THR A 77 -17.34 -13.56 16.47
C THR A 77 -16.31 -14.37 17.25
N ALA A 78 -15.48 -15.17 16.56
CA ALA A 78 -14.40 -15.92 17.17
C ALA A 78 -13.43 -15.01 17.94
N ARG A 79 -12.87 -15.56 19.02
CA ARG A 79 -11.87 -14.86 19.83
C ARG A 79 -10.55 -14.69 19.07
N HIS A 80 -10.11 -15.73 18.37
CA HIS A 80 -8.88 -15.73 17.59
C HIS A 80 -9.23 -15.64 16.12
N LYS A 81 -8.59 -14.72 15.39
CA LYS A 81 -8.89 -14.44 13.99
C LYS A 81 -7.62 -14.12 13.22
N ILE A 82 -7.54 -14.63 11.99
CA ILE A 82 -6.52 -14.25 11.00
C ILE A 82 -7.20 -13.43 9.89
N ALA A 83 -6.53 -12.35 9.50
CA ALA A 83 -6.90 -11.51 8.38
C ALA A 83 -6.07 -11.84 7.13
N PHE A 84 -6.70 -11.81 5.96
CA PHE A 84 -6.06 -11.92 4.65
C PHE A 84 -6.41 -10.67 3.84
N LEU A 85 -5.39 -9.96 3.36
CA LEU A 85 -5.57 -8.67 2.69
C LEU A 85 -5.51 -8.87 1.18
N GLY A 86 -6.56 -8.49 0.47
CA GLY A 86 -6.62 -8.52 -1.00
C GLY A 86 -6.73 -7.10 -1.56
N GLU A 87 -5.88 -6.77 -2.52
CA GLU A 87 -5.94 -5.53 -3.30
C GLU A 87 -6.52 -5.80 -4.68
N TYR A 88 -7.09 -4.79 -5.32
CA TYR A 88 -7.78 -4.96 -6.61
C TYR A 88 -7.96 -3.66 -7.42
N ASP A 89 -7.33 -2.56 -7.02
CA ASP A 89 -7.20 -1.39 -7.88
C ASP A 89 -6.16 -1.63 -8.99
N ALA A 90 -6.32 -0.88 -10.08
CA ALA A 90 -5.46 -0.92 -11.25
C ALA A 90 -4.84 0.46 -11.52
N LEU A 91 -3.83 0.48 -12.39
CA LEU A 91 -3.12 1.68 -12.80
C LEU A 91 -3.73 2.33 -14.04
N PRO A 92 -3.73 3.67 -14.15
CA PRO A 92 -4.19 4.38 -15.34
C PRO A 92 -3.47 3.89 -16.61
N GLU A 93 -4.26 3.57 -17.64
CA GLU A 93 -3.80 3.13 -18.98
C GLU A 93 -3.01 1.80 -19.02
N LEU A 94 -2.52 1.31 -17.88
CA LEU A 94 -1.69 0.12 -17.77
C LEU A 94 -2.45 -1.13 -17.30
N GLY A 95 -3.58 -0.94 -16.60
CA GLY A 95 -4.34 -2.04 -16.00
C GLY A 95 -3.66 -2.57 -14.73
N HIS A 96 -3.73 -3.88 -14.48
CA HIS A 96 -3.10 -4.50 -13.30
C HIS A 96 -1.58 -4.66 -13.44
N GLY A 97 -0.88 -3.56 -13.72
CA GLY A 97 0.58 -3.51 -13.82
C GLY A 97 1.34 -3.71 -12.51
N CYS A 98 0.62 -3.72 -11.38
CA CYS A 98 1.14 -4.12 -10.07
C CYS A 98 0.63 -5.52 -9.63
N GLY A 99 -0.18 -6.19 -10.47
CA GLY A 99 -0.65 -7.54 -10.21
C GLY A 99 -1.67 -7.68 -9.08
N HIS A 100 -2.42 -6.63 -8.75
CA HIS A 100 -3.44 -6.67 -7.68
C HIS A 100 -4.52 -7.73 -7.92
N ASN A 101 -4.82 -8.08 -9.19
CA ASN A 101 -5.68 -9.21 -9.52
C ASN A 101 -5.17 -10.57 -8.95
N LEU A 102 -3.85 -10.75 -8.82
CA LEU A 102 -3.24 -11.92 -8.20
C LEU A 102 -3.21 -11.80 -6.67
N ILE A 103 -3.04 -10.59 -6.12
CA ILE A 103 -3.10 -10.33 -4.67
C ILE A 103 -4.50 -10.70 -4.15
N ALA A 104 -5.56 -10.21 -4.77
CA ALA A 104 -6.94 -10.60 -4.44
C ALA A 104 -7.13 -12.12 -4.51
N MET A 105 -6.66 -12.76 -5.59
CA MET A 105 -6.80 -14.20 -5.80
C MET A 105 -6.09 -15.03 -4.71
N MET A 106 -4.85 -14.68 -4.37
CA MET A 106 -4.07 -15.36 -3.34
C MET A 106 -4.77 -15.27 -1.98
N SER A 107 -5.19 -14.06 -1.61
CA SER A 107 -5.83 -13.81 -0.31
C SER A 107 -7.23 -14.41 -0.21
N LEU A 108 -8.01 -14.46 -1.29
CA LEU A 108 -9.30 -15.16 -1.33
C LEU A 108 -9.13 -16.66 -1.11
N GLY A 109 -8.21 -17.28 -1.86
CA GLY A 109 -7.94 -18.71 -1.73
C GLY A 109 -7.46 -19.06 -0.32
N ALA A 110 -6.57 -18.25 0.23
CA ALA A 110 -6.05 -18.45 1.58
C ALA A 110 -7.12 -18.28 2.66
N ALA A 111 -7.97 -17.25 2.55
CA ALA A 111 -9.07 -17.01 3.49
C ALA A 111 -10.05 -18.18 3.55
N VAL A 112 -10.51 -18.68 2.40
CA VAL A 112 -11.45 -19.81 2.35
C VAL A 112 -10.80 -21.10 2.85
N ALA A 113 -9.54 -21.36 2.46
CA ALA A 113 -8.84 -22.57 2.88
C ALA A 113 -8.58 -22.60 4.39
N PHE A 114 -8.19 -21.46 4.96
CA PHE A 114 -7.96 -21.32 6.40
C PHE A 114 -9.28 -21.46 7.17
N SER A 115 -10.37 -20.81 6.74
CA SER A 115 -11.66 -20.87 7.45
C SER A 115 -12.23 -22.28 7.60
N GLN A 116 -11.91 -23.17 6.66
CA GLN A 116 -12.36 -24.56 6.64
C GLN A 116 -11.34 -25.55 7.22
N SER A 117 -10.10 -25.13 7.45
CA SER A 117 -9.00 -26.00 7.91
C SER A 117 -8.47 -25.63 9.29
N ALA A 118 -8.75 -24.43 9.79
CA ALA A 118 -8.38 -23.96 11.12
C ALA A 118 -9.19 -24.66 12.23
N PRO A 119 -8.79 -24.57 13.51
CA PRO A 119 -9.62 -25.01 14.63
C PRO A 119 -11.00 -24.29 14.64
N GLN A 120 -12.04 -24.96 15.14
CA GLN A 120 -13.43 -24.47 15.00
C GLN A 120 -13.70 -23.16 15.77
N ASP A 121 -12.89 -22.85 16.76
CA ASP A 121 -12.94 -21.64 17.58
C ASP A 121 -12.17 -20.46 16.95
N TRP A 122 -11.55 -20.65 15.80
CA TRP A 122 -10.91 -19.60 15.01
C TRP A 122 -11.87 -19.02 13.97
N GLY A 123 -11.74 -17.72 13.75
CA GLY A 123 -12.39 -17.01 12.67
C GLY A 123 -11.40 -16.55 11.60
N THR A 124 -11.96 -16.08 10.50
CA THR A 124 -11.21 -15.64 9.33
C THR A 124 -11.87 -14.42 8.75
N THR A 125 -11.06 -13.45 8.35
CA THR A 125 -11.56 -12.27 7.65
C THR A 125 -10.76 -12.04 6.39
N PHE A 126 -11.45 -11.93 5.26
CA PHE A 126 -10.89 -11.34 4.06
C PHE A 126 -11.17 -9.84 4.10
N PHE A 127 -10.11 -9.03 4.03
CA PHE A 127 -10.23 -7.60 3.82
C PHE A 127 -9.94 -7.29 2.35
N GLY A 128 -10.95 -6.74 1.68
CA GLY A 128 -10.78 -6.10 0.39
C GLY A 128 -10.34 -4.65 0.58
N CYS A 129 -9.13 -4.36 0.10
CA CYS A 129 -8.38 -3.15 0.35
C CYS A 129 -8.27 -2.35 -0.95
N PRO A 130 -9.07 -1.28 -1.13
CA PRO A 130 -9.08 -0.50 -2.35
C PRO A 130 -7.91 0.49 -2.41
N ALA A 131 -7.68 1.04 -3.60
CA ALA A 131 -6.91 2.26 -3.83
C ALA A 131 -5.49 2.28 -3.22
N GLU A 132 -4.77 1.16 -3.24
CA GLU A 132 -3.38 1.09 -2.76
C GLU A 132 -2.47 2.07 -3.52
N GLU A 133 -2.62 2.13 -4.85
CA GLU A 133 -1.77 2.93 -5.76
C GLU A 133 -2.08 4.43 -5.74
N THR A 134 -3.03 4.87 -4.92
CA THR A 134 -3.48 6.27 -4.88
C THR A 134 -3.57 6.79 -3.46
N ILE A 135 -4.73 6.65 -2.81
CA ILE A 135 -4.97 7.21 -1.47
C ILE A 135 -4.58 6.24 -0.36
N GLY A 136 -4.20 5.00 -0.67
CA GLY A 136 -3.89 3.97 0.32
C GLY A 136 -5.10 3.61 1.17
N GLY A 137 -6.04 2.81 0.65
CA GLY A 137 -7.27 2.48 1.37
C GLY A 137 -7.00 1.88 2.76
N LYS A 138 -5.90 1.13 2.93
CA LYS A 138 -5.54 0.54 4.22
C LYS A 138 -5.15 1.57 5.26
N VAL A 139 -4.70 2.78 4.86
CA VAL A 139 -4.50 3.91 5.79
C VAL A 139 -5.81 4.23 6.50
N TYR A 140 -6.87 4.47 5.74
CA TYR A 140 -8.18 4.82 6.29
C TYR A 140 -8.84 3.64 7.02
N MET A 141 -8.61 2.40 6.56
CA MET A 141 -9.09 1.20 7.26
C MET A 141 -8.42 1.01 8.62
N ALA A 142 -7.10 1.28 8.72
CA ALA A 142 -6.35 1.24 9.97
C ALA A 142 -6.83 2.32 10.94
N GLU A 143 -7.02 3.56 10.47
CA GLU A 143 -7.59 4.65 11.28
C GLU A 143 -8.98 4.34 11.81
N ALA A 144 -9.82 3.67 11.01
CA ALA A 144 -11.15 3.20 11.43
C ALA A 144 -11.08 2.02 12.43
N GLY A 145 -9.88 1.52 12.74
CA GLY A 145 -9.65 0.45 13.70
C GLY A 145 -10.04 -0.93 13.19
N LEU A 146 -10.14 -1.13 11.86
CA LEU A 146 -10.65 -2.37 11.28
C LEU A 146 -9.72 -3.58 11.49
N PHE A 147 -8.42 -3.35 11.68
CA PHE A 147 -7.42 -4.39 11.89
C PHE A 147 -7.16 -4.72 13.36
N LYS A 148 -7.83 -4.04 14.31
CA LYS A 148 -7.61 -4.28 15.74
C LYS A 148 -8.21 -5.61 16.19
N GLY A 149 -7.46 -6.35 17.00
CA GLY A 149 -7.92 -7.60 17.63
C GLY A 149 -7.79 -8.85 16.76
N TYR A 150 -7.11 -8.77 15.61
CA TYR A 150 -6.66 -9.94 14.86
C TYR A 150 -5.33 -10.45 15.43
N GLU A 151 -5.05 -11.73 15.26
CA GLU A 151 -3.77 -12.34 15.66
C GLU A 151 -2.66 -12.00 14.66
N ALA A 152 -3.02 -11.91 13.37
CA ALA A 152 -2.13 -11.56 12.27
C ALA A 152 -2.94 -11.14 11.04
N ALA A 153 -2.32 -10.35 10.16
CA ALA A 153 -2.78 -10.05 8.81
C ALA A 153 -1.73 -10.47 7.77
N LEU A 154 -2.13 -11.23 6.76
CA LEU A 154 -1.23 -11.77 5.74
C LEU A 154 -1.60 -11.23 4.36
N ILE A 155 -0.58 -10.95 3.55
CA ILE A 155 -0.67 -10.59 2.14
C ILE A 155 0.57 -11.17 1.44
N ILE A 156 0.50 -11.41 0.13
CA ILE A 156 1.66 -11.74 -0.72
C ILE A 156 1.56 -10.83 -1.93
N HIS A 157 2.66 -10.18 -2.27
CA HIS A 157 2.74 -9.35 -3.47
C HIS A 157 3.37 -10.17 -4.62
N PRO A 158 2.85 -10.14 -5.85
CA PRO A 158 3.54 -10.74 -7.00
C PRO A 158 4.79 -9.91 -7.36
N GLY A 159 5.84 -10.52 -7.91
CA GLY A 159 7.04 -9.77 -8.28
C GLY A 159 7.92 -10.45 -9.33
N GLY A 160 9.04 -9.79 -9.66
CA GLY A 160 10.08 -10.33 -10.51
C GLY A 160 10.99 -11.37 -9.83
N GLU A 161 10.94 -11.43 -8.50
CA GLU A 161 11.75 -12.29 -7.65
C GLU A 161 10.91 -12.86 -6.50
N ASN A 162 11.47 -13.86 -5.82
CA ASN A 162 10.92 -14.36 -4.55
C ASN A 162 11.68 -13.70 -3.42
N GLU A 163 10.99 -13.04 -2.50
CA GLU A 163 11.63 -12.26 -1.44
C GLU A 163 10.87 -12.35 -0.12
N VAL A 164 11.61 -12.35 1.00
CA VAL A 164 11.06 -12.35 2.35
C VAL A 164 11.87 -11.37 3.20
N GLY A 165 11.19 -10.48 3.91
CA GLY A 165 11.81 -9.47 4.77
C GLY A 165 11.77 -8.09 4.13
N GLY A 166 12.66 -7.20 4.57
CA GLY A 166 12.70 -5.83 4.09
C GLY A 166 11.60 -4.97 4.70
N THR A 167 11.53 -3.74 4.23
CA THR A 167 10.55 -2.74 4.65
C THR A 167 10.09 -1.90 3.47
N SER A 168 9.26 -0.90 3.73
CA SER A 168 8.84 0.13 2.78
C SER A 168 9.22 1.49 3.35
N LEU A 169 9.35 2.50 2.49
CA LEU A 169 9.59 3.86 2.96
C LEU A 169 8.29 4.47 3.49
N ALA A 170 8.38 5.20 4.60
CA ALA A 170 7.32 6.10 5.01
C ALA A 170 7.25 7.26 4.01
N THR A 171 6.06 7.66 3.58
CA THR A 171 5.86 8.81 2.69
C THR A 171 4.69 9.65 3.16
N HIS A 172 4.87 10.98 3.13
CA HIS A 172 3.83 11.94 3.45
C HIS A 172 4.06 13.21 2.64
N PRO A 173 3.58 13.21 1.39
CA PRO A 173 3.84 14.30 0.45
C PRO A 173 3.29 15.63 0.95
N LEU A 174 3.99 16.71 0.62
CA LEU A 174 3.73 18.05 1.12
C LEU A 174 3.64 19.04 -0.04
N GLU A 175 2.56 19.79 -0.11
CA GLU A 175 2.43 20.96 -0.97
C GLU A 175 2.58 22.24 -0.13
N VAL A 176 3.39 23.17 -0.62
CA VAL A 176 3.61 24.49 -0.02
C VAL A 176 3.26 25.56 -1.02
N THR A 177 2.29 26.41 -0.70
CA THR A 177 1.88 27.56 -1.49
C THR A 177 2.26 28.85 -0.77
N PHE A 178 3.01 29.71 -1.46
CA PHE A 178 3.29 31.06 -1.02
C PHE A 178 2.30 32.02 -1.67
N HIS A 179 1.66 32.86 -0.87
CA HIS A 179 0.77 33.93 -1.30
C HIS A 179 1.43 35.28 -1.00
N GLY A 180 1.84 35.96 -2.07
CA GLY A 180 2.41 37.29 -2.06
C GLY A 180 1.42 38.34 -2.58
N ARG A 181 1.93 39.30 -3.37
CA ARG A 181 1.13 40.42 -3.87
C ARG A 181 1.71 40.94 -5.18
N SER A 182 0.89 40.98 -6.22
CA SER A 182 1.31 41.50 -7.52
C SER A 182 1.51 43.01 -7.50
N CYS A 183 2.49 43.43 -8.30
CA CYS A 183 2.64 44.78 -8.79
C CYS A 183 3.34 44.73 -10.15
N HIS A 184 3.46 45.88 -10.81
CA HIS A 184 4.31 46.02 -11.99
C HIS A 184 5.78 45.93 -11.54
N ILE A 185 6.59 45.05 -12.14
CA ILE A 185 7.96 44.78 -11.66
C ILE A 185 8.86 46.03 -11.67
N ALA A 186 8.60 46.98 -12.57
CA ALA A 186 9.30 48.27 -12.67
C ALA A 186 8.63 49.43 -11.92
N SER A 187 7.70 49.15 -11.00
CA SER A 187 7.05 50.17 -10.17
C SER A 187 8.07 50.89 -9.30
N LEU A 188 7.99 52.23 -9.24
CA LEU A 188 8.90 53.07 -8.43
C LEU A 188 8.46 53.21 -6.96
N THR A 189 7.23 52.80 -6.63
CA THR A 189 6.61 53.06 -5.32
C THR A 189 6.12 51.81 -4.60
N ASP A 190 6.16 50.65 -5.26
CA ASP A 190 5.63 49.40 -4.73
C ASP A 190 6.39 48.20 -5.29
N SER A 191 7.06 47.45 -4.43
CA SER A 191 7.84 46.27 -4.82
C SER A 191 7.02 44.97 -4.85
N GLY A 192 5.74 45.00 -4.45
CA GLY A 192 4.94 43.78 -4.33
C GLY A 192 5.51 42.80 -3.29
N ILE A 193 5.10 41.54 -3.37
CA ILE A 193 5.68 40.42 -2.61
C ILE A 193 5.77 39.24 -3.59
N ASN A 194 7.00 38.83 -3.92
CA ASN A 194 7.23 37.84 -4.96
C ASN A 194 7.20 36.41 -4.41
N ALA A 195 6.06 35.74 -4.60
CA ALA A 195 5.90 34.35 -4.18
C ALA A 195 6.83 33.38 -4.92
N LEU A 196 7.24 33.70 -6.16
CA LEU A 196 8.18 32.87 -6.91
C LEU A 196 9.55 32.81 -6.23
N ASP A 197 10.03 33.93 -5.69
CA ASP A 197 11.31 33.98 -4.98
C ASP A 197 11.25 33.13 -3.70
N CYS A 198 10.13 33.19 -2.95
CA CYS A 198 9.91 32.32 -1.80
C CYS A 198 9.98 30.84 -2.16
N ALA A 199 9.33 30.45 -3.26
CA ALA A 199 9.34 29.08 -3.73
C ALA A 199 10.76 28.65 -4.16
N VAL A 200 11.45 29.48 -4.94
CA VAL A 200 12.82 29.22 -5.37
C VAL A 200 13.77 29.06 -4.17
N ASP A 201 13.63 29.90 -3.15
CA ASP A 201 14.42 29.82 -1.92
C ASP A 201 14.09 28.56 -1.12
N LEU A 202 12.82 28.14 -1.06
CA LEU A 202 12.44 26.90 -0.40
C LEU A 202 13.05 25.69 -1.11
N TYR A 203 12.99 25.65 -2.45
CA TYR A 203 13.61 24.59 -3.23
C TYR A 203 15.12 24.48 -2.95
N GLN A 204 15.81 25.62 -2.88
CA GLN A 204 17.23 25.67 -2.52
C GLN A 204 17.47 25.22 -1.08
N ARG A 205 16.67 25.71 -0.12
CA ARG A 205 16.78 25.34 1.29
C ARG A 205 16.55 23.84 1.51
N VAL A 206 15.57 23.25 0.83
CA VAL A 206 15.33 21.79 0.87
C VAL A 206 16.53 21.03 0.34
N LYS A 207 17.15 21.48 -0.76
CA LYS A 207 18.37 20.86 -1.30
C LYS A 207 19.52 20.85 -0.28
N ASP A 208 19.63 21.89 0.55
CA ASP A 208 20.62 21.94 1.63
C ASP A 208 20.22 21.09 2.84
N LEU A 209 18.96 21.15 3.28
CA LEU A 209 18.43 20.33 4.37
C LEU A 209 18.58 18.83 4.12
N LYS A 210 18.47 18.38 2.86
CA LYS A 210 18.72 16.97 2.50
C LYS A 210 20.09 16.45 2.96
N LYS A 211 21.09 17.31 3.14
CA LYS A 211 22.43 16.95 3.63
C LYS A 211 22.46 16.69 5.14
N THR A 212 21.45 17.17 5.87
CA THR A 212 21.34 17.03 7.33
C THR A 212 20.32 15.99 7.76
N PHE A 213 19.49 15.51 6.84
CA PHE A 213 18.48 14.50 7.14
C PHE A 213 19.07 13.11 7.43
N PRO A 214 18.33 12.26 8.16
CA PRO A 214 18.68 10.86 8.34
C PRO A 214 18.94 10.14 7.00
N LYS A 215 19.76 9.10 7.03
CA LYS A 215 20.03 8.26 5.84
C LYS A 215 18.72 7.66 5.34
N GLY A 216 18.51 7.72 4.02
CA GLY A 216 17.29 7.23 3.36
C GLY A 216 16.20 8.28 3.17
N ALA A 217 16.43 9.54 3.60
CA ALA A 217 15.54 10.65 3.27
C ALA A 217 15.51 10.90 1.75
N ILE A 218 14.31 10.91 1.17
CA ILE A 218 14.08 11.21 -0.24
C ILE A 218 13.14 12.41 -0.32
N VAL A 219 13.56 13.44 -1.05
CA VAL A 219 12.71 14.59 -1.37
C VAL A 219 12.82 14.87 -2.86
N GLY A 220 11.70 14.71 -3.56
CA GLY A 220 11.50 15.14 -4.94
C GLY A 220 10.54 16.32 -4.95
N ALA A 221 10.82 17.35 -5.74
CA ALA A 221 10.07 18.60 -5.72
C ALA A 221 9.86 19.15 -7.13
N ILE A 222 8.67 19.69 -7.40
CA ILE A 222 8.32 20.40 -8.64
C ILE A 222 7.58 21.70 -8.31
N PHE A 223 7.62 22.65 -9.25
CA PHE A 223 6.75 23.83 -9.22
C PHE A 223 5.48 23.52 -10.00
N THR A 224 4.32 23.62 -9.35
CA THR A 224 3.01 23.42 -10.00
C THR A 224 2.36 24.73 -10.41
N GLU A 225 2.77 25.84 -9.79
CA GLU A 225 2.37 27.20 -10.13
C GLU A 225 3.55 28.15 -9.86
N ALA A 226 3.90 29.01 -10.83
CA ALA A 226 5.10 29.85 -10.75
C ALA A 226 4.97 31.19 -11.52
N GLY A 227 3.75 31.73 -11.61
CA GLY A 227 3.45 32.97 -12.34
C GLY A 227 3.18 32.77 -13.83
N THR A 228 2.77 33.86 -14.50
CA THR A 228 2.27 33.83 -15.89
C THR A 228 2.91 34.87 -16.83
N ALA A 229 3.54 35.92 -16.29
CA ALA A 229 4.16 36.99 -17.07
C ALA A 229 5.39 37.56 -16.36
N PRO A 230 6.52 37.79 -17.06
CA PRO A 230 7.78 38.22 -16.44
C PRO A 230 7.79 39.69 -15.99
N ASN A 231 6.85 40.51 -16.45
CA ASN A 231 6.74 41.93 -16.07
C ASN A 231 5.79 42.18 -14.88
N VAL A 232 5.29 41.12 -14.25
CA VAL A 232 4.39 41.16 -13.10
C VAL A 232 5.03 40.40 -11.94
N VAL A 233 5.05 41.00 -10.75
CA VAL A 233 5.46 40.28 -9.53
C VAL A 233 4.49 39.12 -9.28
N THR A 234 5.03 37.90 -9.20
CA THR A 234 4.25 36.66 -9.04
C THR A 234 3.57 36.65 -7.67
N PRO A 235 2.22 36.72 -7.61
CA PRO A 235 1.49 36.79 -6.35
C PRO A 235 1.28 35.41 -5.70
N LYS A 236 1.46 34.32 -6.46
CA LYS A 236 1.24 32.96 -6.00
C LYS A 236 2.23 32.01 -6.65
N ALA A 237 2.87 31.18 -5.85
CA ALA A 237 3.70 30.09 -6.34
C ALA A 237 3.57 28.87 -5.43
N THR A 238 3.56 27.69 -6.02
CA THR A 238 3.31 26.43 -5.33
C THR A 238 4.40 25.42 -5.66
N ILE A 239 4.97 24.82 -4.61
CA ILE A 239 5.88 23.67 -4.71
C ILE A 239 5.17 22.45 -4.18
N ARG A 240 5.14 21.40 -4.99
CA ARG A 240 4.64 20.09 -4.61
C ARG A 240 5.82 19.12 -4.42
N MET A 241 5.86 18.44 -3.28
CA MET A 241 6.96 17.57 -2.89
C MET A 241 6.49 16.18 -2.50
N THR A 242 7.13 15.15 -3.05
CA THR A 242 7.15 13.84 -2.41
C THR A 242 8.24 13.84 -1.35
N VAL A 243 7.90 13.40 -0.14
CA VAL A 243 8.80 13.41 1.01
C VAL A 243 8.74 12.03 1.64
N ARG A 244 9.88 11.33 1.66
CA ARG A 244 10.01 10.00 2.24
C ARG A 244 11.11 9.94 3.28
N GLY A 245 10.90 9.11 4.28
CA GLY A 245 11.88 8.73 5.28
C GLY A 245 11.94 7.21 5.42
N SER A 246 13.06 6.70 5.93
CA SER A 246 13.22 5.27 6.23
C SER A 246 12.22 4.79 7.29
N THR A 247 11.83 5.68 8.19
CA THR A 247 10.79 5.43 9.21
C THR A 247 9.82 6.61 9.29
N VAL A 248 8.60 6.34 9.75
CA VAL A 248 7.60 7.38 10.05
C VAL A 248 8.09 8.36 11.12
N ASP A 249 8.89 7.88 12.08
CA ASP A 249 9.43 8.72 13.16
C ASP A 249 10.47 9.72 12.60
N ASP A 250 11.33 9.30 11.68
CA ASP A 250 12.25 10.20 10.98
C ASP A 250 11.50 11.20 10.09
N LEU A 251 10.48 10.72 9.36
CA LEU A 251 9.69 11.53 8.44
C LEU A 251 8.92 12.64 9.16
N GLU A 252 8.10 12.27 10.14
CA GLU A 252 7.23 13.19 10.89
C GLU A 252 7.99 13.96 11.97
N GLY A 253 9.03 13.37 12.55
CA GLY A 253 9.78 13.95 13.67
C GLY A 253 10.95 14.85 13.26
N ILE A 254 11.51 14.67 12.06
CA ILE A 254 12.74 15.37 11.64
C ILE A 254 12.57 16.03 10.27
N ILE A 255 12.24 15.24 9.24
CA ILE A 255 12.30 15.69 7.84
C ILE A 255 11.22 16.75 7.55
N LEU A 256 9.95 16.42 7.80
CA LEU A 256 8.84 17.33 7.54
C LEU A 256 8.86 18.57 8.43
N PRO A 257 9.14 18.49 9.74
CA PRO A 257 9.29 19.68 10.58
C PRO A 257 10.32 20.68 10.04
N ALA A 258 11.49 20.20 9.60
CA ALA A 258 12.53 21.06 9.05
C ALA A 258 12.10 21.74 7.74
N ILE A 259 11.39 21.03 6.85
CA ILE A 259 10.86 21.62 5.60
C ILE A 259 9.77 22.67 5.90
N LYS A 260 8.85 22.35 6.83
CA LYS A 260 7.77 23.25 7.23
C LYS A 260 8.32 24.52 7.92
N GLU A 261 9.31 24.38 8.79
CA GLU A 261 9.99 25.50 9.44
C GLU A 261 10.68 26.40 8.40
N ALA A 262 11.46 25.82 7.48
CA ALA A 262 12.09 26.55 6.38
C ALA A 262 11.08 27.34 5.54
N ALA A 263 9.95 26.73 5.20
CA ALA A 263 8.90 27.41 4.45
C ALA A 263 8.29 28.58 5.24
N GLN A 264 8.05 28.44 6.54
CA GLN A 264 7.57 29.54 7.39
C GLN A 264 8.58 30.68 7.52
N GLU A 265 9.87 30.36 7.71
CA GLU A 265 10.95 31.35 7.78
C GLU A 265 11.03 32.18 6.49
N ILE A 266 10.97 31.51 5.34
CA ILE A 266 11.02 32.15 4.02
C ILE A 266 9.77 33.00 3.78
N GLY A 267 8.58 32.49 4.07
CA GLY A 267 7.36 33.30 3.97
C GLY A 267 7.46 34.57 4.81
N SER A 268 7.92 34.43 6.05
CA SER A 268 8.10 35.56 6.97
C SER A 268 9.13 36.58 6.48
N SER A 269 10.26 36.14 5.89
CA SER A 269 11.32 37.04 5.43
C SER A 269 10.90 37.89 4.22
N TYR A 270 10.03 37.36 3.36
CA TYR A 270 9.46 38.08 2.22
C TYR A 270 8.14 38.79 2.53
N GLY A 271 7.52 38.50 3.69
CA GLY A 271 6.18 38.98 4.04
C GLY A 271 5.04 38.24 3.30
N ALA A 272 5.31 37.07 2.74
CA ALA A 272 4.32 36.21 2.10
C ALA A 272 3.57 35.37 3.14
N GLN A 273 2.29 35.10 2.88
CA GLN A 273 1.56 34.08 3.62
C GLN A 273 1.94 32.69 3.09
N VAL A 274 2.02 31.70 3.99
CA VAL A 274 2.38 30.33 3.62
C VAL A 274 1.25 29.39 3.98
N GLU A 275 0.80 28.65 2.98
CA GLU A 275 -0.17 27.58 3.12
C GLU A 275 0.54 26.25 2.88
N MET A 276 0.27 25.26 3.72
CA MET A 276 0.87 23.94 3.64
C MET A 276 -0.22 22.89 3.79
N HIS A 277 -0.24 21.90 2.90
CA HIS A 277 -1.15 20.77 3.03
C HIS A 277 -0.49 19.49 2.55
N HIS A 278 -0.88 18.38 3.18
CA HIS A 278 -0.54 17.05 2.71
C HIS A 278 -1.61 16.61 1.71
N TYR A 279 -1.22 16.38 0.46
CA TYR A 279 -2.14 16.08 -0.63
C TYR A 279 -2.39 14.57 -0.82
N GLU A 280 -1.63 13.76 -0.10
CA GLU A 280 -1.76 12.31 0.03
C GLU A 280 -1.61 11.98 1.52
N PRO A 281 -2.25 10.92 2.02
CA PRO A 281 -2.16 10.58 3.45
C PRO A 281 -0.78 10.02 3.81
N LEU A 282 -0.54 9.87 5.12
CA LEU A 282 0.68 9.28 5.63
C LEU A 282 0.69 7.76 5.43
N PHE A 283 1.58 7.30 4.56
CA PHE A 283 1.96 5.90 4.46
C PHE A 283 3.14 5.68 5.40
N LYS A 284 3.00 4.71 6.32
CA LYS A 284 4.07 4.37 7.26
C LYS A 284 5.04 3.37 6.62
N ASP A 285 6.25 3.31 7.15
CA ASP A 285 7.19 2.22 6.87
C ASP A 285 6.59 0.87 7.29
N MET A 286 7.01 -0.24 6.67
CA MET A 286 6.52 -1.57 7.05
C MET A 286 7.26 -2.14 8.26
N ARG A 287 6.52 -2.63 9.25
CA ARG A 287 7.02 -3.37 10.42
C ARG A 287 6.63 -4.84 10.31
N GLN A 288 7.47 -5.63 9.64
CA GLN A 288 7.16 -7.03 9.40
C GLN A 288 7.39 -7.90 10.64
N ASP A 289 6.43 -8.78 10.94
CA ASP A 289 6.51 -9.71 12.06
C ASP A 289 7.52 -10.83 11.78
N LYS A 290 8.53 -10.95 12.66
CA LYS A 290 9.65 -11.89 12.46
C LYS A 290 9.22 -13.36 12.48
N GLN A 291 8.16 -13.70 13.21
CA GLN A 291 7.66 -15.07 13.24
C GLN A 291 6.97 -15.40 11.91
N LEU A 292 6.13 -14.50 11.39
CA LEU A 292 5.53 -14.66 10.07
C LEU A 292 6.59 -14.73 8.96
N LEU A 293 7.60 -13.88 8.98
CA LEU A 293 8.70 -13.92 7.99
C LEU A 293 9.43 -15.27 7.99
N ASN A 294 9.74 -15.82 9.15
CA ASN A 294 10.38 -17.13 9.24
C ASN A 294 9.46 -18.24 8.69
N LEU A 295 8.17 -18.21 9.02
CA LEU A 295 7.20 -19.15 8.48
C LEU A 295 7.07 -19.02 6.96
N PHE A 296 7.02 -17.80 6.42
CA PHE A 296 6.97 -17.57 4.98
C PHE A 296 8.20 -18.12 4.28
N LYS A 297 9.40 -17.85 4.80
CA LYS A 297 10.64 -18.42 4.26
C LYS A 297 10.60 -19.95 4.19
N ASP A 298 10.24 -20.59 5.31
CA ASP A 298 10.25 -22.05 5.41
C ASP A 298 9.20 -22.66 4.48
N VAL A 299 7.97 -22.13 4.49
CA VAL A 299 6.86 -22.64 3.65
C VAL A 299 7.13 -22.36 2.18
N MET A 300 7.62 -21.19 1.78
CA MET A 300 8.02 -20.94 0.40
C MET A 300 9.06 -21.97 -0.08
N THR A 301 10.03 -22.31 0.77
CA THR A 301 11.03 -23.34 0.47
C THR A 301 10.41 -24.73 0.30
N GLU A 302 9.46 -25.11 1.16
CA GLU A 302 8.71 -26.37 1.05
C GLU A 302 7.89 -26.46 -0.24
N PHE A 303 7.41 -25.32 -0.75
CA PHE A 303 6.69 -25.21 -2.02
C PHE A 303 7.61 -25.06 -3.24
N GLY A 304 8.93 -25.20 -3.05
CA GLY A 304 9.92 -25.20 -4.13
C GLY A 304 10.43 -23.83 -4.54
N GLU A 305 10.08 -22.77 -3.82
CA GLU A 305 10.62 -21.43 -4.04
C GLU A 305 11.93 -21.23 -3.29
N SER A 306 12.73 -20.25 -3.69
CA SER A 306 13.99 -19.90 -3.04
C SER A 306 14.03 -18.40 -2.78
N PRO A 307 13.36 -17.92 -1.71
CA PRO A 307 13.26 -16.50 -1.46
C PRO A 307 14.60 -15.88 -1.03
N ARG A 308 14.93 -14.73 -1.62
CA ARG A 308 15.98 -13.83 -1.12
C ARG A 308 15.53 -13.27 0.22
N ILE A 309 16.41 -13.29 1.22
CA ILE A 309 16.12 -12.70 2.53
C ILE A 309 16.62 -11.27 2.53
N LEU A 310 15.71 -10.33 2.62
CA LEU A 310 16.01 -8.91 2.63
C LEU A 310 16.38 -8.46 4.05
N PRO A 311 17.43 -7.64 4.22
CA PRO A 311 17.74 -6.97 5.49
C PRO A 311 16.55 -6.15 6.02
N ASP A 312 16.41 -6.04 7.34
CA ASP A 312 15.32 -5.28 7.98
C ASP A 312 15.24 -3.80 7.55
N ASP A 313 16.36 -3.22 7.06
CA ASP A 313 16.47 -1.82 6.59
C ASP A 313 16.51 -1.68 5.06
N GLU A 314 16.40 -2.78 4.30
CA GLU A 314 16.27 -2.72 2.85
C GLU A 314 14.84 -2.34 2.49
N ALA A 315 14.67 -1.15 1.92
CA ALA A 315 13.39 -0.57 1.57
C ALA A 315 13.32 -0.31 0.07
N ASP A 316 12.20 -0.70 -0.54
CA ASP A 316 11.80 -0.23 -1.86
C ASP A 316 10.35 0.24 -1.82
N GLY A 317 10.03 1.25 -2.64
CA GLY A 317 8.69 1.81 -2.73
C GLY A 317 8.10 2.31 -1.41
N SER A 318 6.78 2.41 -1.40
CA SER A 318 5.93 2.74 -0.25
C SER A 318 4.62 1.98 -0.43
N THR A 319 4.07 1.40 0.64
CA THR A 319 2.78 0.71 0.62
C THR A 319 2.02 1.00 1.91
N ASP A 320 0.70 1.12 1.82
CA ASP A 320 -0.21 1.30 2.96
C ASP A 320 -0.39 0.00 3.79
N VAL A 321 0.18 -1.14 3.38
CA VAL A 321 0.40 -2.31 4.28
C VAL A 321 1.27 -1.92 5.48
N GLY A 322 2.14 -0.92 5.30
CA GLY A 322 2.84 -0.26 6.40
C GLY A 322 1.90 0.16 7.51
N ASN A 323 0.76 0.78 7.18
CA ASN A 323 -0.21 1.22 8.17
C ASN A 323 -0.89 0.06 8.90
N VAL A 324 -1.13 -1.07 8.22
CA VAL A 324 -1.67 -2.29 8.84
C VAL A 324 -0.69 -2.89 9.84
N SER A 325 0.60 -2.91 9.50
CA SER A 325 1.66 -3.49 10.34
C SER A 325 1.85 -2.81 11.70
N TYR A 326 1.35 -1.58 11.84
CA TYR A 326 1.33 -0.87 13.13
C TYR A 326 0.16 -1.28 14.03
N GLU A 327 -0.90 -1.88 13.47
CA GLU A 327 -2.11 -2.28 14.18
C GLU A 327 -2.12 -3.77 14.55
N VAL A 328 -1.47 -4.61 13.74
CA VAL A 328 -1.49 -6.08 13.88
C VAL A 328 -0.20 -6.70 13.30
N PRO A 329 0.32 -7.82 13.86
CA PRO A 329 1.41 -8.57 13.24
C PRO A 329 1.12 -8.85 11.77
N THR A 330 2.02 -8.41 10.89
CA THR A 330 1.81 -8.43 9.44
C THR A 330 3.08 -8.86 8.72
N ALA A 331 2.96 -9.56 7.59
CA ALA A 331 4.07 -9.82 6.69
C ALA A 331 3.58 -9.83 5.24
N GLN A 332 4.44 -9.33 4.35
CA GLN A 332 4.23 -9.25 2.89
C GLN A 332 5.51 -9.74 2.20
N PRO A 333 5.63 -11.04 1.89
CA PRO A 333 6.68 -11.50 1.00
C PRO A 333 6.30 -11.23 -0.46
N THR A 334 7.29 -11.33 -1.33
CA THR A 334 7.14 -11.25 -2.78
C THR A 334 7.19 -12.66 -3.38
N LEU A 335 6.27 -12.99 -4.28
CA LEU A 335 6.24 -14.25 -5.01
C LEU A 335 6.47 -14.01 -6.51
N GLN A 336 7.44 -14.72 -7.09
CA GLN A 336 7.84 -14.53 -8.47
C GLN A 336 6.74 -14.97 -9.45
N ILE A 337 6.34 -14.05 -10.36
CA ILE A 337 5.40 -14.33 -11.48
C ILE A 337 6.06 -14.21 -12.86
N GLY A 338 7.36 -13.93 -12.88
CA GLY A 338 8.21 -13.93 -14.08
C GLY A 338 9.60 -13.41 -13.70
N LEU A 339 10.62 -13.81 -14.46
CA LEU A 339 12.01 -13.50 -14.10
C LEU A 339 12.37 -12.05 -14.42
N GLY A 340 12.81 -11.28 -13.42
CA GLY A 340 13.35 -9.92 -13.61
C GLY A 340 12.31 -8.92 -14.11
N LEU A 341 11.04 -9.13 -13.75
CA LEU A 341 9.96 -8.20 -14.04
C LEU A 341 9.91 -7.09 -13.01
N GLU A 342 9.75 -5.85 -13.48
CA GLU A 342 9.51 -4.69 -12.65
C GLU A 342 8.01 -4.37 -12.64
N ALA A 343 7.45 -4.09 -11.45
CA ALA A 343 6.08 -3.61 -11.35
C ALA A 343 5.90 -2.31 -12.14
N HIS A 344 4.67 -1.98 -12.50
CA HIS A 344 4.29 -0.79 -13.25
C HIS A 344 4.82 -0.77 -14.70
N THR A 345 5.03 -1.96 -15.28
CA THR A 345 5.41 -2.15 -16.68
C THR A 345 4.36 -2.94 -17.47
N PRO A 346 4.24 -2.75 -18.79
CA PRO A 346 3.37 -3.58 -19.64
C PRO A 346 3.69 -5.08 -19.55
N GLU A 347 4.97 -5.41 -19.40
CA GLU A 347 5.45 -6.78 -19.23
C GLU A 347 4.90 -7.40 -17.93
N PHE A 348 4.87 -6.64 -16.84
CA PHE A 348 4.28 -7.08 -15.58
C PHE A 348 2.77 -7.25 -15.68
N THR A 349 2.06 -6.32 -16.33
CA THR A 349 0.62 -6.48 -16.61
C THR A 349 0.36 -7.79 -17.37
N CYS A 350 1.19 -8.10 -18.38
CA CYS A 350 1.04 -9.34 -19.14
C CYS A 350 1.30 -10.58 -18.26
N ALA A 351 2.34 -10.55 -17.44
CA ALA A 351 2.65 -11.64 -16.52
C ALA A 351 1.53 -11.87 -15.50
N ALA A 352 0.93 -10.80 -14.98
CA ALA A 352 -0.17 -10.85 -14.02
C ALA A 352 -1.46 -11.50 -14.57
N GLY A 353 -1.65 -11.51 -15.89
CA GLY A 353 -2.75 -12.19 -16.58
C GLY A 353 -2.36 -13.54 -17.21
N SER A 354 -1.10 -13.98 -17.07
CA SER A 354 -0.59 -15.18 -17.73
C SER A 354 -0.94 -16.47 -16.98
N ASP A 355 -0.95 -17.60 -17.69
CA ASP A 355 -1.14 -18.92 -17.05
C ASP A 355 -0.11 -19.21 -15.96
N TYR A 356 1.15 -18.79 -16.17
CA TYR A 356 2.21 -18.94 -15.19
C TYR A 356 1.98 -18.06 -13.95
N GLY A 357 1.59 -16.80 -14.12
CA GLY A 357 1.23 -15.92 -13.02
C GLY A 357 0.05 -16.46 -12.20
N LEU A 358 -0.96 -17.02 -12.87
CA LEU A 358 -2.10 -17.67 -12.24
C LEU A 358 -1.71 -18.97 -11.51
N ASP A 359 -0.81 -19.79 -12.07
CA ASP A 359 -0.24 -20.97 -11.41
C ASP A 359 0.51 -20.57 -10.14
N GLN A 360 1.31 -19.51 -10.21
CA GLN A 360 2.03 -18.97 -9.06
C GLN A 360 1.08 -18.40 -8.01
N ALA A 361 0.01 -17.69 -8.39
CA ALA A 361 -0.99 -17.24 -7.43
C ALA A 361 -1.73 -18.39 -6.73
N ILE A 362 -1.99 -19.52 -7.40
CA ILE A 362 -2.51 -20.72 -6.71
C ILE A 362 -1.50 -21.23 -5.67
N LYS A 363 -0.22 -21.25 -6.00
CA LYS A 363 0.85 -21.61 -5.05
C LYS A 363 0.91 -20.63 -3.89
N GLY A 364 0.84 -19.33 -4.16
CA GLY A 364 0.82 -18.26 -3.16
C GLY A 364 -0.35 -18.37 -2.19
N ALA A 365 -1.55 -18.68 -2.68
CA ALA A 365 -2.71 -18.97 -1.82
C ALA A 365 -2.42 -20.11 -0.83
N LYS A 366 -1.78 -21.19 -1.30
CA LYS A 366 -1.42 -22.34 -0.46
C LYS A 366 -0.36 -21.99 0.57
N ILE A 367 0.70 -21.31 0.14
CA ILE A 367 1.76 -20.82 1.02
C ILE A 367 1.16 -19.97 2.14
N MET A 368 0.34 -18.97 1.78
CA MET A 368 -0.30 -18.07 2.73
C MET A 368 -1.23 -18.80 3.71
N ALA A 369 -2.03 -19.76 3.24
CA ALA A 369 -2.91 -20.57 4.10
C ALA A 369 -2.12 -21.45 5.09
N VAL A 370 -1.03 -22.08 4.63
CA VAL A 370 -0.16 -22.91 5.47
C VAL A 370 0.54 -22.06 6.53
N VAL A 371 1.09 -20.90 6.14
CA VAL A 371 1.70 -19.95 7.09
C VAL A 371 0.69 -19.52 8.16
N ALA A 372 -0.54 -19.16 7.75
CA ALA A 372 -1.59 -18.80 8.69
C ALA A 372 -1.93 -19.95 9.67
N LEU A 373 -2.03 -21.19 9.20
CA LEU A 373 -2.28 -22.36 10.05
C LEU A 373 -1.15 -22.60 11.04
N ARG A 374 0.11 -22.52 10.59
CA ARG A 374 1.29 -22.66 11.46
C ARG A 374 1.33 -21.57 12.52
N TYR A 375 1.12 -20.32 12.11
CA TYR A 375 1.08 -19.18 13.03
C TYR A 375 -0.02 -19.34 14.09
N ALA A 376 -1.22 -19.73 13.67
CA ALA A 376 -2.36 -19.95 14.55
C ALA A 376 -2.14 -21.10 15.56
N MET A 377 -1.46 -22.17 15.14
CA MET A 377 -1.21 -23.35 15.99
C MET A 377 0.03 -23.24 16.89
N CYS A 378 0.87 -22.23 16.68
CA CYS A 378 2.01 -21.92 17.55
C CYS A 378 1.64 -21.05 18.76
N LYS A 379 0.39 -20.57 18.85
CA LYS A 379 -0.16 -19.82 19.99
C LYS A 379 -1.06 -20.70 20.83
#